data_AF-A0A011M644-F1
#
_entry.id   AF-A0A011M644-F1
#
_cell.length_a   1.000
_cell.length_b   1.000
_cell.length_c   1.000
_cell.angle_alpha   90.00
_cell.angle_beta   90.00
_cell.angle_gamma   90.00
#
_symmetry.space_group_name_H-M   'P 1'
#
loop_
_entity.id
_entity.type
_entity.pdbx_description
1 polymer ?
#
loop_
_entity_poly.entity_id
_entity_poly.type
_entity_poly.pdbx_seq_one_letter_code
_entity_poly.pdbx_strand_id
1 'polypeptide(L)'
;MDMPDDPAKRFLSCSAGSLVDADSPEIEFLQTQLAVIEDYLRHFPDDQRDFRALAWIEAHACAYRQQWQVQAANRRDCWLSA
;
A
#
# COMPACT_ATOMS: atom_id res chain seq x y z
N MET A 1 -8.69 -28.48 33.68
CA MET A 1 -8.94 -27.81 32.40
C MET A 1 -7.95 -26.67 32.32
N ASP A 2 -6.84 -26.89 31.63
CA ASP A 2 -5.85 -25.86 31.30
C ASP A 2 -5.55 -26.05 29.82
N MET A 3 -5.92 -25.05 29.03
CA MET A 3 -5.79 -25.04 27.58
C MET A 3 -4.53 -24.22 27.28
N PRO A 4 -3.49 -24.80 26.64
CA PRO A 4 -2.28 -24.04 26.36
C PRO A 4 -2.62 -22.89 25.43
N ASP A 5 -2.18 -21.69 25.81
CA ASP A 5 -2.29 -20.47 25.02
C ASP A 5 -1.72 -20.74 23.62
N ASP A 6 -2.60 -20.64 22.63
CA ASP A 6 -2.31 -20.96 21.24
C ASP A 6 -1.32 -19.93 20.67
N PRO A 7 -0.08 -20.32 20.29
CA PRO A 7 0.91 -19.40 19.73
C PRO A 7 0.44 -18.78 18.40
N ALA A 8 -0.58 -19.34 17.74
CA ALA A 8 -1.18 -18.76 16.55
C ALA A 8 -1.89 -17.42 16.82
N LYS A 9 -2.35 -17.16 18.06
CA LYS A 9 -2.94 -15.87 18.43
C LYS A 9 -1.92 -14.74 18.50
N ARG A 10 -0.64 -15.08 18.73
CA ARG A 10 0.45 -14.10 18.83
C ARG A 10 0.78 -13.43 17.50
N PHE A 11 0.40 -14.05 16.38
CA PHE A 11 0.56 -13.48 15.04
C PHE A 11 -0.57 -12.52 14.64
N LEU A 12 -1.68 -12.51 15.37
CA LEU A 12 -2.85 -11.67 15.05
C LEU A 12 -2.87 -10.33 15.78
N SER A 13 -2.06 -10.15 16.84
CA SER A 13 -2.00 -8.89 17.61
C SER A 13 -1.02 -7.83 17.08
N CYS A 14 -0.33 -8.06 15.95
CA CYS A 14 0.54 -7.04 15.36
C CYS A 14 -0.18 -6.11 14.36
N SER A 15 -1.42 -6.44 13.95
CA SER A 15 -2.21 -5.59 13.04
C SER A 15 -3.43 -4.97 13.76
N ALA A 16 -3.21 -4.48 14.98
CA ALA A 16 -4.19 -3.71 15.74
C ALA A 16 -3.56 -2.40 16.22
N GLY A 17 -3.23 -1.54 15.25
CA GLY A 17 -2.78 -0.16 15.41
C GLY A 17 -2.44 0.34 14.00
N SER A 18 -3.04 1.38 13.44
CA SER A 18 -3.76 2.50 14.00
C SER A 18 -4.87 2.91 13.04
N LEU A 19 -5.99 3.34 13.61
CA LEU A 19 -6.99 4.18 12.99
C LEU A 19 -6.31 5.22 12.08
N VAL A 20 -6.52 5.11 10.76
CA VAL A 20 -6.26 6.11 9.70
C VAL A 20 -5.53 7.36 10.19
N ASP A 21 -4.25 7.22 10.50
CA ASP A 21 -3.42 8.39 10.73
C ASP A 21 -3.13 8.92 9.34
N ALA A 22 -3.78 10.02 8.96
CA ALA A 22 -3.68 10.63 7.64
C ALA A 22 -2.23 11.04 7.29
N ASP A 23 -1.34 11.07 8.29
CA ASP A 23 0.10 11.28 8.17
C ASP A 23 0.91 9.99 8.03
N SER A 24 0.25 8.84 7.85
CA SER A 24 0.95 7.60 7.54
C SER A 24 1.64 7.74 6.18
N PRO A 25 2.95 7.50 6.08
CA PRO A 25 3.66 7.60 4.81
C PRO A 25 3.29 6.48 3.82
N GLU A 26 2.36 5.60 4.20
CA GLU A 26 1.58 4.72 3.32
C GLU A 26 0.51 5.49 2.53
N ILE A 27 -0.26 6.31 3.24
CA ILE A 27 -1.33 7.12 2.68
C ILE A 27 -0.73 8.19 1.74
N GLU A 28 0.39 8.81 2.11
CA GLU A 28 1.10 9.77 1.25
C GLU A 28 1.56 9.14 -0.07
N PHE A 29 2.10 7.91 -0.01
CA PHE A 29 2.50 7.17 -1.21
C PHE A 29 1.30 6.90 -2.12
N LEU A 30 0.19 6.41 -1.55
CA LEU A 30 -1.03 6.12 -2.31
C LEU A 30 -1.64 7.38 -2.93
N GLN A 31 -1.67 8.49 -2.19
CA GLN A 31 -2.14 9.79 -2.71
C GLN A 31 -1.26 10.27 -3.86
N THR A 32 0.06 10.11 -3.75
CA THR A 32 0.99 10.47 -4.83
C THR A 32 0.73 9.63 -6.08
N GLN A 33 0.54 8.31 -5.95
CA GLN A 33 0.21 7.45 -7.09
C GLN A 33 -1.13 7.81 -7.71
N LEU A 34 -2.14 8.14 -6.90
CA LEU A 34 -3.44 8.56 -7.38
C LEU A 34 -3.34 9.86 -8.21
N ALA A 35 -2.62 10.87 -7.71
CA ALA A 35 -2.42 12.13 -8.42
C ALA A 35 -1.73 11.92 -9.79
N VAL A 36 -0.77 11.00 -9.87
CA VAL A 36 -0.10 10.64 -11.14
C VAL A 36 -1.09 10.02 -12.14
N ILE A 37 -1.95 9.12 -11.67
CA ILE A 37 -2.97 8.49 -12.52
C ILE A 37 -4.00 9.54 -12.98
N GLU A 38 -4.46 10.41 -12.10
CA GLU A 38 -5.40 11.49 -12.43
C GLU A 38 -4.81 12.45 -13.47
N ASP A 39 -3.53 12.84 -13.33
CA ASP A 39 -2.84 13.69 -14.30
C ASP A 39 -2.71 13.00 -15.67
N TYR A 40 -2.34 11.72 -15.68
CA TYR A 40 -2.31 10.92 -16.90
C TYR A 40 -3.68 10.87 -17.60
N LEU A 41 -4.76 10.63 -16.84
CA LEU A 41 -6.12 10.51 -17.39
C LEU A 41 -6.67 11.84 -17.92
N ARG A 42 -6.22 12.98 -17.40
CA ARG A 42 -6.61 14.31 -17.91
C ARG A 42 -6.21 14.55 -19.37
N HIS A 43 -5.25 13.81 -19.90
CA HIS A 43 -4.86 13.88 -21.32
C HIS A 43 -5.85 13.19 -22.27
N PHE A 44 -6.83 12.47 -21.74
CA PHE A 44 -7.82 11.73 -22.52
C PHE A 44 -9.23 12.29 -22.30
N PRO A 45 -10.10 12.21 -23.33
CA PRO A 45 -11.51 12.54 -23.17
C PRO A 45 -12.22 11.49 -22.31
N ASP A 46 -13.33 11.87 -21.68
CA ASP A 46 -14.01 11.07 -20.65
C ASP A 46 -14.37 9.64 -21.11
N ASP A 47 -14.77 9.48 -22.37
CA ASP A 47 -15.11 8.20 -23.00
C ASP A 47 -13.93 7.22 -23.07
N GLN A 48 -12.69 7.72 -22.98
CA GLN A 48 -11.48 6.90 -23.03
C GLN A 48 -10.83 6.70 -21.67
N ARG A 49 -11.22 7.47 -20.64
CA ARG A 49 -10.52 7.47 -19.33
C ARG A 49 -10.58 6.11 -18.65
N ASP A 50 -11.71 5.43 -18.65
CA ASP A 50 -11.85 4.12 -18.00
C ASP A 50 -10.93 3.07 -18.65
N PHE A 51 -10.93 3.00 -19.98
CA PHE A 51 -10.06 2.07 -20.71
C PHE A 51 -8.58 2.39 -20.49
N ARG A 52 -8.23 3.68 -20.47
CA ARG A 52 -6.85 4.13 -20.20
C ARG A 52 -6.42 3.86 -18.77
N ALA A 53 -7.33 3.98 -17.80
CA ALA A 53 -7.06 3.66 -16.40
C ALA A 53 -6.74 2.16 -16.23
N LEU A 54 -7.54 1.29 -16.84
CA LEU A 54 -7.29 -0.15 -16.85
C LEU A 54 -5.93 -0.50 -17.46
N ALA A 55 -5.64 0.03 -18.66
CA ALA A 55 -4.35 -0.20 -19.33
C ALA A 55 -3.17 0.30 -18.49
N TRP A 56 -3.33 1.43 -17.81
CA TRP A 56 -2.32 1.95 -16.88
C TRP A 56 -2.10 1.02 -15.69
N ILE A 57 -3.18 0.57 -15.04
CA ILE A 57 -3.07 -0.35 -13.90
C ILE A 57 -2.38 -1.65 -14.33
N GLU A 58 -2.76 -2.24 -15.46
CA GLU A 58 -2.12 -3.46 -15.98
C GLU A 58 -0.61 -3.28 -16.23
N ALA A 59 -0.21 -2.14 -16.78
CA ALA A 59 1.21 -1.85 -17.05
C ALA A 59 2.02 -1.57 -15.77
N HIS A 60 1.41 -0.95 -14.75
CA HIS A 60 2.14 -0.38 -13.62
C HIS A 60 1.95 -1.13 -12.29
N ALA A 61 0.94 -1.99 -12.14
CA ALA A 61 0.62 -2.67 -10.87
C ALA A 61 1.79 -3.47 -10.28
N CYS A 62 2.57 -4.16 -11.13
CA CYS A 62 3.73 -4.93 -10.68
C CYS A 62 4.82 -4.01 -10.13
N ALA A 63 5.12 -2.92 -10.83
CA ALA A 63 6.11 -1.94 -10.41
C ALA A 63 5.69 -1.26 -9.09
N TYR A 64 4.42 -0.89 -8.95
CA TYR A 64 3.89 -0.33 -7.70
C TYR A 64 4.05 -1.28 -6.52
N ARG A 65 3.74 -2.57 -6.71
CA ARG A 65 3.95 -3.59 -5.69
C ARG A 65 5.42 -3.71 -5.30
N GLN A 66 6.34 -3.66 -6.26
CA GLN A 66 7.77 -3.77 -5.97
C GLN A 66 8.30 -2.54 -5.22
N GLN A 67 7.90 -1.33 -5.63
CA GLN A 67 8.25 -0.09 -4.94
C GLN A 67 7.72 -0.07 -3.50
N TRP A 68 6.48 -0.53 -3.32
CA TRP A 68 5.87 -0.70 -2.01
C TRP A 68 6.68 -1.66 -1.13
N GLN A 69 7.07 -2.82 -1.66
CA GLN A 69 7.85 -3.81 -0.93
C GLN A 69 9.22 -3.29 -0.52
N VAL A 70 9.91 -2.53 -1.39
CA VAL A 70 11.21 -1.92 -1.07
C VAL A 70 11.06 -0.88 0.03
N GLN A 71 10.06 0.00 -0.05
CA GLN A 71 9.80 0.98 1.02
C GLN A 71 9.43 0.28 2.33
N ALA A 72 8.57 -0.73 2.29
CA ALA A 72 8.16 -1.47 3.47
C ALA A 72 9.32 -2.27 4.10
N ALA A 73 10.21 -2.84 3.28
CA ALA A 73 11.40 -3.55 3.74
C ALA A 73 12.41 -2.60 4.38
N ASN A 74 12.68 -1.45 3.75
CA ASN A 74 13.56 -0.41 4.32
C ASN A 74 13.04 0.08 5.69
N ARG A 75 11.72 0.09 5.89
CA ARG A 75 11.11 0.46 7.18
C ARG A 75 11.26 -0.62 8.26
N ARG A 76 11.35 -1.90 7.91
CA ARG A 76 11.59 -3.01 8.86
C ARG A 76 13.00 -3.01 9.41
N ASP A 77 13.98 -2.59 8.60
CA ASP A 77 15.39 -2.51 9.01
C ASP A 77 15.62 -1.46 10.12
N CYS A 78 14.85 -0.36 10.12
CA CYS A 78 14.89 0.63 11.20
C CYS A 78 14.38 0.12 12.56
N TRP A 79 13.59 -0.96 12.60
CA TRP A 79 13.05 -1.52 13.85
C TRP A 79 13.98 -2.56 14.51
N LEU A 80 15.02 -3.01 13.81
CA LEU A 80 15.94 -4.06 14.27
C LEU A 80 17.27 -3.51 14.84
N SER A 81 17.41 -2.19 14.96
CA SER A 81 18.62 -1.52 15.49
C SER A 81 18.37 -0.68 16.76
N ALA A 82 17.34 -1.02 17.56
CA ALA A 82 17.09 -0.42 18.87
C ALA A 82 17.44 -1.37 20.02
#